data_AF-A0A957SQU8-F1
#
_entry.id   AF-A0A957SQU8-F1
#
_cell.length_a   1.000
_cell.length_b   1.000
_cell.length_c   1.000
_cell.angle_alpha   90.00
_cell.angle_beta   90.00
_cell.angle_gamma   90.00
#
_symmetry.space_group_name_H-M   'P 1'
#
loop_
_entity.id
_entity.type
_entity.pdbx_description
1 polymer ?
#
loop_
_entity_poly.entity_id
_entity_poly.type
_entity_poly.pdbx_seq_one_letter_code
_entity_poly.pdbx_strand_id
1 'polypeptide(L)' 'WRMAAENQIGLKGPLPICTMGGLKARGHPIGASAIYQTCEIVQQLTGRAGKNQVKNAQRALLQSVGGAGSTVLTHIFGV' A
#
# COMPACT_ATOMS: atom_id res chain seq x y z
N TRP A 1 -1.98 1.87 -16.23
CA TRP A 1 -1.13 0.77 -16.74
C TRP A 1 0.29 1.24 -17.08
N ARG A 2 0.49 2.41 -17.71
CA ARG A 2 1.83 2.95 -18.03
C ARG A 2 2.80 3.00 -16.84
N MET A 3 2.38 3.59 -15.70
CA MET A 3 3.19 3.60 -14.48
C MET A 3 3.62 2.21 -14.00
N ALA A 4 2.79 1.18 -14.20
CA ALA A 4 3.15 -0.20 -13.89
C ALA A 4 4.16 -0.75 -14.89
N ALA A 5 3.94 -0.53 -16.19
CA ALA A 5 4.82 -0.97 -17.26
C ALA A 5 6.22 -0.33 -17.17
N GLU A 6 6.28 0.92 -16.71
CA GLU A 6 7.51 1.69 -16.51
C GLU A 6 8.11 1.50 -15.11
N ASN A 7 7.60 0.54 -14.33
CA ASN A 7 8.05 0.21 -12.97
C ASN A 7 8.00 1.38 -11.96
N GLN A 8 7.19 2.40 -12.24
CA GLN A 8 7.05 3.58 -11.39
C GLN A 8 6.33 3.31 -10.07
N ILE A 9 5.57 2.21 -10.01
CA ILE A 9 4.83 1.78 -8.81
C ILE A 9 5.60 0.75 -7.96
N GLY A 10 6.79 0.34 -8.41
CA GLY A 10 7.65 -0.56 -7.67
C GLY A 10 8.24 0.11 -6.42
N LEU A 11 8.88 -0.69 -5.56
CA LEU A 11 9.42 -0.22 -4.27
C LEU A 11 10.37 1.00 -4.39
N LYS A 12 11.12 1.09 -5.49
CA LYS A 12 12.06 2.18 -5.77
C LYS A 12 11.51 3.22 -6.75
N GLY A 13 10.26 3.07 -7.17
CA GLY A 13 9.60 4.00 -8.08
C GLY A 13 9.16 5.28 -7.37
N PRO A 14 8.74 6.31 -8.12
CA PRO A 14 8.25 7.57 -7.57
C PRO A 14 6.94 7.45 -6.79
N LEU A 15 6.14 6.39 -7.02
CA LEU A 15 4.90 6.14 -6.27
C LEU A 15 4.80 4.67 -5.85
N PRO A 16 5.59 4.22 -4.84
CA PRO A 16 5.55 2.84 -4.39
C PRO A 16 4.16 2.45 -3.89
N ILE A 17 3.61 1.35 -4.40
CA ILE A 17 2.35 0.77 -3.90
C ILE A 17 2.56 -0.70 -3.59
N CYS A 18 1.72 -1.25 -2.69
CA CYS A 18 1.73 -2.69 -2.38
C CYS A 18 3.15 -3.20 -2.07
N THR A 19 3.91 -2.47 -1.26
CA THR A 19 5.33 -2.71 -0.95
C THR A 19 5.59 -4.07 -0.28
N MET A 20 4.55 -4.69 0.29
CA MET A 20 4.59 -6.06 0.82
C MET A 20 3.89 -7.09 -0.08
N GLY A 21 3.68 -6.77 -1.37
CA GLY A 21 3.09 -7.66 -2.37
C GLY A 21 1.58 -7.49 -2.61
N GLY A 22 0.91 -6.68 -1.79
CA GLY A 22 -0.52 -6.40 -1.90
C GLY A 22 -1.39 -7.66 -1.85
N LEU A 23 -2.62 -7.57 -2.34
CA LEU A 23 -3.59 -8.67 -2.30
C LEU A 23 -3.19 -9.88 -3.17
N LYS A 24 -2.37 -9.63 -4.21
CA LYS A 24 -1.95 -10.66 -5.16
C LYS A 24 -0.89 -11.61 -4.60
N ALA A 25 0.11 -11.10 -3.88
CA ALA A 25 1.21 -11.92 -3.37
C ALA A 25 1.14 -12.15 -1.86
N ARG A 26 0.65 -11.18 -1.07
CA ARG A 26 0.52 -11.31 0.39
C ARG A 26 -0.76 -12.04 0.81
N GLY A 27 -1.78 -12.00 -0.05
CA GLY A 27 -3.08 -12.63 0.16
C GLY A 27 -4.23 -11.63 0.37
N HIS A 28 -5.47 -12.09 0.16
CA HIS A 28 -6.68 -11.28 0.23
C HIS A 28 -7.72 -11.86 1.23
N PRO A 29 -7.54 -11.64 2.53
CA PRO A 29 -8.61 -11.89 3.49
C PRO A 29 -9.64 -10.76 3.38
N ILE A 30 -10.83 -11.07 2.85
CA ILE A 30 -11.84 -10.09 2.45
C ILE A 30 -12.13 -9.06 3.56
N GLY A 31 -12.34 -9.50 4.80
CA GLY A 31 -12.62 -8.60 5.93
C GLY A 31 -11.40 -7.89 6.53
N ALA A 32 -10.19 -8.44 6.37
CA ALA A 32 -8.97 -7.93 7.02
C ALA A 32 -8.04 -7.15 6.08
N SER A 33 -8.39 -7.03 4.80
CA SER A 33 -7.52 -6.42 3.78
C SER A 33 -7.18 -4.96 4.09
N ALA A 34 -8.16 -4.15 4.50
CA ALA A 34 -7.92 -2.75 4.88
C ALA A 34 -7.02 -2.63 6.13
N ILE A 35 -7.13 -3.58 7.07
CA ILE A 35 -6.29 -3.62 8.26
C ILE A 35 -4.84 -3.95 7.86
N TYR A 36 -4.61 -4.93 6.98
CA TYR A 36 -3.27 -5.23 6.47
C TYR A 36 -2.62 -4.07 5.72
N GLN A 37 -3.38 -3.35 4.91
CA GLN A 37 -2.93 -2.12 4.26
C GLN A 37 -2.53 -1.06 5.29
N THR A 38 -3.33 -0.91 6.35
CA THR A 38 -3.04 0.05 7.44
C THR A 38 -1.77 -0.35 8.21
N CYS A 39 -1.61 -1.63 8.55
CA CYS A 39 -0.40 -2.13 9.21
C CYS A 39 0.86 -1.92 8.35
N GLU A 40 0.76 -2.09 7.03
CA GLU A 40 1.86 -1.80 6.10
C GLU A 40 2.21 -0.31 6.09
N ILE A 41 1.21 0.56 6.01
CA ILE A 41 1.41 2.01 6.06
C ILE A 41 2.09 2.44 7.36
N VAL A 42 1.60 1.96 8.51
CA VAL A 42 2.20 2.29 9.81
C VAL A 42 3.65 1.82 9.86
N GLN A 43 3.96 0.63 9.36
CA GLN A 43 5.36 0.16 9.28
C GLN A 43 6.22 1.06 8.38
N GLN A 44 5.69 1.52 7.24
CA GLN A 44 6.41 2.42 6.35
C GLN A 44 6.69 3.78 7.00
N LEU A 45 5.66 4.42 7.57
CA LEU A 45 5.77 5.75 8.18
C LEU A 45 6.60 5.75 9.47
N THR A 46 6.70 4.61 10.15
CA THR A 46 7.51 4.47 11.38
C THR A 46 8.92 3.92 11.13
N GLY A 47 9.32 3.69 9.88
CA GLY A 47 10.65 3.17 9.56
C GLY A 47 10.87 1.70 9.92
N ARG A 48 9.79 0.93 10.06
CA ARG A 48 9.79 -0.48 10.52
C ARG A 48 9.48 -1.49 9.40
N ALA A 49 9.47 -1.08 8.13
CA ALA A 49 9.12 -1.97 7.01
C ALA A 49 10.28 -2.87 6.51
N GLY A 50 11.42 -2.88 7.21
CA GLY A 50 12.54 -3.79 6.94
C GLY A 50 13.09 -3.66 5.51
N LYS A 51 13.24 -4.80 4.82
CA LYS A 51 13.76 -4.85 3.43
C LYS A 51 12.88 -4.10 2.42
N ASN A 52 11.62 -3.84 2.76
CA ASN A 52 10.65 -3.15 1.91
C ASN A 52 10.48 -1.67 2.28
N GLN A 53 11.38 -1.09 3.07
CA GLN A 53 11.25 0.29 3.52
C GLN A 53 11.34 1.29 2.36
N VAL A 54 10.33 2.15 2.24
CA VAL A 54 10.33 3.31 1.36
C VAL A 54 11.17 4.42 2.01
N LYS A 55 12.08 5.00 1.23
CA LYS A 55 12.95 6.09 1.69
C LYS A 55 12.13 7.33 2.00
N ASN A 56 12.33 7.91 3.18
CA ASN A 56 11.72 9.18 3.62
C ASN A 56 10.18 9.18 3.51
N ALA A 57 9.51 8.08 3.84
CA ALA A 57 8.05 8.02 3.83
C ALA A 57 7.46 8.95 4.90
N GLN A 58 6.73 9.99 4.47
CA GLN A 58 6.07 10.95 5.36
C GLN A 58 4.55 10.95 5.24
N ARG A 59 4.03 10.49 4.09
CA ARG A 59 2.61 10.42 3.79
C ARG A 59 2.30 9.13 3.07
N ALA A 60 1.11 8.60 3.33
CA ALA A 60 0.65 7.39 2.66
C ALA A 60 -0.86 7.47 2.42
N LEU A 61 -1.31 6.82 1.35
CA LEU A 61 -2.71 6.68 1.01
C LEU A 61 -3.09 5.20 1.05
N LEU A 62 -4.17 4.91 1.76
CA LEU A 62 -4.88 3.65 1.70
C LEU A 62 -6.12 3.82 0.83
N GLN A 63 -6.34 2.89 -0.10
CA GLN A 63 -7.61 2.75 -0.79
C GLN A 63 -8.02 1.28 -0.79
N SER A 64 -9.08 0.95 -0.07
CA SER A 64 -9.65 -0.39 0.01
C SER A 64 -10.99 -0.40 -0.70
N VAL A 65 -11.14 -1.31 -1.67
CA VAL A 65 -12.32 -1.42 -2.51
C VAL A 65 -13.06 -2.71 -2.14
N GLY A 66 -14.36 -2.59 -1.85
CA GLY A 66 -15.27 -3.69 -1.54
C GLY A 66 -16.24 -3.98 -2.67
N GLY A 67 -16.62 -5.24 -2.83
CA GLY A 67 -17.47 -5.71 -3.92
C GLY A 67 -16.86 -5.43 -5.30
N ALA A 68 -17.71 -5.23 -6.30
CA ALA A 68 -17.29 -4.79 -7.63
C ALA A 68 -17.09 -3.25 -7.71
N GLY A 69 -16.53 -2.65 -6.65
CA GLY A 69 -16.38 -1.19 -6.55
C GLY A 69 -17.59 -0.47 -5.95
N SER A 70 -18.50 -1.19 -5.30
CA SER A 70 -19.69 -0.60 -4.66
C SER A 70 -19.37 0.21 -3.41
N THR A 71 -18.24 -0.07 -2.76
CA THR A 71 -17.83 0.60 -1.54
C THR A 71 -16.33 0.85 -1.60
N VAL A 72 -15.91 2.07 -1.26
CA VAL A 72 -14.49 2.44 -1.24
C VAL A 72 -14.19 3.17 0.06
N LEU A 73 -13.21 2.68 0.80
CA LEU A 73 -12.63 3.36 1.95
C LEU A 73 -11.30 3.98 1.54
N THR A 74 -11.15 5.30 1.73
CA THR A 74 -9.90 6.02 1.47
C THR A 74 -9.42 6.72 2.73
N HIS A 75 -8.15 6.53 3.10
CA HIS A 75 -7.52 7.22 4.23
C HIS A 75 -6.15 7.76 3.83
N ILE A 76 -5.82 8.95 4.34
CA ILE A 76 -4.50 9.55 4.23
C ILE A 76 -3.86 9.54 5.62
N PHE A 77 -2.64 9.04 5.70
CA PHE A 77 -1.82 9.00 6.91
C PHE A 77 -0.62 9.93 6.74
N GLY A 78 -0.15 10.52 7.84
CA GLY A 78 1.03 11.37 7.85
C GLY A 78 1.77 11.32 9.18
N VAL A 79 3.05 11.65 9.15
CA VAL A 79 3.93 11.86 10.32
C VAL A 79 4.62 13.21 10.23
#